data_AF-A0A510TNC6-F1
#
_entry.id   AF-A0A510TNC6-F1
#
_cell.length_a   1.000
_cell.length_b   1.000
_cell.length_c   1.000
_cell.angle_alpha   90.00
_cell.angle_beta   90.00
_cell.angle_gamma   90.00
#
_symmetry.space_group_name_H-M   'P 1'
#
loop_
_entity.id
_entity.type
_entity.pdbx_description
1 polymer ?
#
loop_
_entity_poly.entity_id
_entity_poly.type
_entity_poly.pdbx_seq_one_letter_code
_entity_poly.pdbx_strand_id
1 'polypeptide(L)'
;MEGRAEVALRLLRRSTEVLNPLETAEVLLLLRHRQHDELADNLIHVYGRDQGDQDVLHVALSLHEQGSFTDVGAILHAALE
;
A
#
# COMPACT_ATOMS: atom_id res chain seq x y z
N MET A 1 -25.44 -6.57 7.44
CA MET A 1 -24.79 -5.25 7.53
C MET A 1 -23.30 -5.50 7.54
N GLU A 2 -22.56 -4.95 6.58
CA GLU A 2 -21.09 -5.10 6.59
C GLU A 2 -20.47 -4.36 7.77
N GLY A 3 -19.47 -4.99 8.38
CA GLY A 3 -18.67 -4.34 9.41
C GLY A 3 -17.80 -3.24 8.82
N ARG A 4 -17.40 -2.26 9.65
CA ARG A 4 -16.55 -1.14 9.22
C ARG A 4 -15.22 -1.60 8.59
N ALA A 5 -14.65 -2.70 9.08
CA ALA A 5 -13.42 -3.29 8.53
C ALA A 5 -13.60 -3.76 7.07
N GLU A 6 -14.72 -4.43 6.77
CA GLU A 6 -15.02 -4.91 5.41
C GLU A 6 -15.21 -3.75 4.41
N VAL A 7 -15.84 -2.67 4.88
CA VAL A 7 -15.97 -1.43 4.09
C VAL A 7 -14.60 -0.81 3.84
N ALA A 8 -13.74 -0.71 4.86
CA ALA A 8 -12.40 -0.16 4.72
C ALA A 8 -11.54 -0.98 3.74
N LEU A 9 -11.56 -2.31 3.83
CA LEU A 9 -10.80 -3.19 2.95
C LEU A 9 -11.24 -3.04 1.48
N ARG A 10 -12.55 -2.97 1.22
CA ARG A 10 -13.05 -2.73 -0.15
C ARG A 10 -12.67 -1.37 -0.69
N LEU A 11 -12.72 -0.32 0.15
CA LEU A 11 -12.27 1.02 -0.25
C LEU A 11 -10.77 1.04 -0.55
N LEU A 12 -9.96 0.35 0.24
CA LEU A 12 -8.53 0.18 -0.01
C LEU A 12 -8.28 -0.53 -1.35
N ARG A 13 -8.90 -1.69 -1.58
CA ARG A 13 -8.76 -2.40 -2.86
C ARG A 13 -9.24 -1.55 -4.03
N ARG A 14 -10.32 -0.79 -3.88
CA ARG A 14 -10.78 0.12 -4.94
C ARG A 14 -9.77 1.24 -5.20
N SER A 15 -9.04 1.70 -4.18
CA SER A 15 -8.01 2.72 -4.36
C SER A 15 -6.83 2.18 -5.17
N THR A 16 -6.44 0.91 -5.01
CA THR A 16 -5.34 0.31 -5.79
C THR A 16 -5.68 0.15 -7.27
N GLU A 17 -6.96 0.14 -7.64
CA GLU A 17 -7.41 0.10 -9.04
C GLU A 17 -7.41 1.48 -9.73
N VAL A 18 -7.34 2.57 -8.94
CA VAL A 18 -7.49 3.94 -9.45
C VAL A 18 -6.18 4.74 -9.33
N LEU A 19 -5.42 4.50 -8.27
CA LEU A 19 -4.14 5.16 -8.05
C LEU A 19 -3.05 4.49 -8.87
N ASN A 20 -2.20 5.30 -9.50
CA ASN A 20 -0.97 4.80 -10.09
C ASN A 20 0.07 4.45 -8.98
N PRO A 21 1.18 3.76 -9.32
CA PRO A 21 2.18 3.37 -8.32
C PRO A 21 2.75 4.55 -7.51
N LEU A 22 3.03 5.70 -8.14
CA LEU A 22 3.58 6.86 -7.41
C LEU A 22 2.54 7.42 -6.44
N GLU A 23 1.30 7.58 -6.88
CA GLU A 23 0.20 8.04 -6.02
C GLU A 23 -0.05 7.09 -4.84
N THR A 24 0.12 5.78 -5.07
CA THR A 24 0.04 4.78 -3.99
C THR A 24 1.14 4.98 -2.96
N ALA A 25 2.38 5.21 -3.40
CA ALA A 25 3.49 5.50 -2.49
C ALA A 25 3.25 6.78 -1.67
N GLU A 26 2.72 7.83 -2.28
CA GLU A 26 2.35 9.07 -1.59
C GLU A 26 1.24 8.83 -0.54
N VAL A 27 0.22 8.04 -0.88
CA VAL A 27 -0.83 7.67 0.07
C VAL A 27 -0.26 6.88 1.24
N LEU A 28 0.64 5.93 1.00
CA LEU A 28 1.30 5.18 2.08
C LEU A 28 2.06 6.11 3.03
N LEU A 29 2.86 7.01 2.49
CA LEU A 29 3.61 8.00 3.29
C LEU A 29 2.67 8.92 4.07
N LEU A 30 1.56 9.35 3.46
CA LEU A 30 0.55 10.16 4.14
C LEU A 30 -0.10 9.40 5.30
N LEU A 31 -0.45 8.12 5.11
CA LEU A 31 -1.02 7.28 6.16
C LEU A 31 -0.05 7.11 7.34
N ARG A 32 1.23 6.83 7.06
CA ARG A 32 2.28 6.78 8.09
C ARG A 32 2.44 8.11 8.81
N HIS A 33 2.50 9.21 8.08
CA HIS A 33 2.64 10.54 8.69
C HIS A 33 1.45 10.91 9.59
N ARG A 34 0.25 10.42 9.26
CA ARG A 34 -0.98 10.61 10.04
C ARG A 34 -1.22 9.55 11.12
N GLN A 35 -0.26 8.65 11.36
CA GLN A 35 -0.37 7.57 12.35
C GLN A 35 -1.55 6.61 12.08
N HIS A 36 -1.91 6.43 10.80
CA HIS A 36 -2.88 5.45 10.36
C HIS A 36 -2.17 4.14 9.97
N ASP A 37 -1.40 3.59 10.91
CA ASP A 37 -0.47 2.50 10.64
C ASP A 37 -1.17 1.23 10.15
N GLU A 38 -2.27 0.84 10.77
CA GLU A 38 -3.06 -0.32 10.34
C GLU A 38 -3.61 -0.15 8.91
N LEU A 39 -3.96 1.08 8.52
CA LEU A 39 -4.45 1.34 7.18
C LEU A 39 -3.32 1.29 6.14
N ALA A 40 -2.13 1.78 6.50
CA ALA A 40 -0.94 1.64 5.67
C ALA A 40 -0.53 0.17 5.51
N ASP A 41 -0.54 -0.62 6.59
CA ASP A 41 -0.24 -2.06 6.57
C ASP A 41 -1.23 -2.81 5.67
N ASN A 42 -2.52 -2.51 5.80
CA ASN A 42 -3.55 -3.11 4.94
C ASN A 42 -3.38 -2.71 3.48
N LEU A 43 -3.01 -1.45 3.19
CA LEU A 43 -2.73 -1.02 1.82
C LEU A 43 -1.50 -1.73 1.25
N ILE A 44 -0.43 -1.87 2.02
CA ILE A 44 0.79 -2.61 1.64
C ILE A 44 0.44 -4.06 1.27
N HIS A 45 -0.33 -4.74 2.11
CA HIS A 45 -0.69 -6.13 1.88
C HIS A 45 -1.60 -6.29 0.65
N VAL A 46 -2.64 -5.45 0.53
CA VAL A 46 -3.57 -5.49 -0.61
C VAL A 46 -2.85 -5.14 -1.91
N TYR A 47 -2.05 -4.07 -1.92
CA TYR A 47 -1.35 -3.63 -3.13
C TYR A 47 -0.26 -4.62 -3.54
N GLY A 48 0.59 -5.04 -2.59
CA GLY A 48 1.68 -5.98 -2.85
C GLY A 48 1.20 -7.30 -3.44
N ARG A 49 0.09 -7.85 -2.91
CA ARG A 49 -0.47 -9.12 -3.38
C ARG A 49 -1.25 -9.01 -4.69
N ASP A 50 -2.02 -7.93 -4.86
CA ASP A 50 -3.01 -7.85 -5.94
C ASP A 50 -2.48 -7.15 -7.21
N GLN A 51 -1.37 -6.40 -7.15
CA GLN A 51 -0.79 -5.68 -8.29
C GLN A 51 0.37 -6.45 -8.94
N GLY A 52 0.70 -6.08 -10.19
CA GLY A 52 1.81 -6.72 -10.91
C GLY A 52 3.18 -6.32 -10.37
N ASP A 53 4.17 -7.20 -10.51
CA ASP A 53 5.54 -7.02 -10.01
C ASP A 53 6.15 -5.65 -10.37
N GLN A 54 5.92 -5.17 -11.60
CA GLN A 54 6.45 -3.88 -12.05
C GLN A 54 5.86 -2.71 -11.23
N ASP A 55 4.57 -2.75 -10.93
CA ASP A 55 3.90 -1.70 -10.16
C ASP A 55 4.36 -1.73 -8.70
N VAL A 56 4.50 -2.92 -8.12
CA VAL A 56 5.09 -3.10 -6.77
C VAL A 56 6.52 -2.55 -6.72
N LEU A 57 7.35 -2.84 -7.72
CA LEU A 57 8.72 -2.31 -7.78
C LEU A 57 8.75 -0.78 -7.89
N HIS A 58 7.81 -0.16 -8.62
CA HIS A 58 7.70 1.29 -8.69
C HIS A 58 7.34 1.90 -7.32
N VAL A 59 6.37 1.31 -6.59
CA VAL A 59 6.05 1.76 -5.23
C VAL A 59 7.26 1.59 -4.31
N ALA A 60 7.90 0.42 -4.33
CA ALA A 60 9.07 0.14 -3.50
C ALA A 60 10.22 1.12 -3.78
N LEU A 61 10.48 1.46 -5.05
CA LEU A 61 11.48 2.45 -5.41
C LEU A 61 11.12 3.83 -4.87
N SER A 62 9.88 4.29 -5.05
CA SER A 62 9.45 5.59 -4.52
C SER A 62 9.51 5.67 -2.99
N LEU A 63 9.13 4.60 -2.27
CA LEU A 63 9.25 4.53 -0.82
C LEU A 63 10.72 4.56 -0.37
N HIS A 64 11.61 3.88 -1.11
CA HIS A 64 13.04 3.88 -0.84
C HIS A 64 13.65 5.28 -0.99
N GLU A 65 13.31 6.00 -2.06
CA GLU A 65 13.76 7.39 -2.30
C GLU A 65 13.32 8.35 -1.19
N GLN A 66 12.19 8.06 -0.55
CA GLN A 66 11.64 8.83 0.57
C GLN A 66 12.12 8.33 1.95
N GLY A 67 12.99 7.30 1.98
CA GLY A 67 13.56 6.77 3.21
C GLY A 67 12.65 5.83 4.02
N SER A 68 11.51 5.38 3.48
CA SER A 68 10.60 4.45 4.16
C SER A 68 11.04 2.99 3.97
N PHE A 69 12.22 2.63 4.46
CA PHE A 69 12.81 1.30 4.21
C PHE A 69 12.00 0.13 4.81
N THR A 70 11.28 0.36 5.90
CA THR A 70 10.39 -0.65 6.49
C THR A 70 9.23 -0.99 5.54
N ASP A 71 8.60 0.03 4.95
CA ASP A 71 7.48 -0.16 4.01
C ASP A 71 7.96 -0.78 2.70
N VAL A 72 9.18 -0.47 2.26
CA VAL A 72 9.84 -1.16 1.12
C VAL A 72 9.92 -2.66 1.38
N GLY A 73 10.44 -3.06 2.55
CA GLY A 73 10.53 -4.48 2.90
C GLY A 73 9.17 -5.14 2.96
N ALA A 74 8.18 -4.46 3.55
CA ALA A 74 6.84 -5.00 3.71
C ALA A 74 6.12 -5.20 2.37
N ILE A 75 6.19 -4.24 1.44
CA ILE A 75 5.51 -4.35 0.15
C ILE A 75 6.15 -5.40 -0.76
N LEU A 76 7.48 -5.53 -0.72
CA LEU A 76 8.18 -6.59 -1.43
C LEU A 76 7.86 -7.96 -0.85
N HIS A 77 7.68 -8.07 0.47
CA HIS A 77 7.28 -9.33 1.09
C HIS A 77 5.86 -9.72 0.69
N ALA A 78 4.92 -8.77 0.72
CA ALA A 78 3.53 -9.01 0.33
C ALA A 78 3.37 -9.47 -1.13
N ALA A 79 4.28 -9.05 -2.03
CA ALA A 79 4.27 -9.51 -3.42
C ALA A 79 4.79 -10.94 -3.62
N LEU A 80 5.36 -11.56 -2.58
CA LEU A 80 5.82 -12.94 -2.61
C LEU A 80 4.80 -13.92 -2.00
N GLU A 81 3.68 -13.42 -1.48
CA GLU A 81 2.58 -14.19 -0.86
C GLU A 81 1.50 -14.59 -1.87
#